data_AF-A0A0K2RIW3-F1
#
_entry.id   AF-A0A0K2RIW3-F1
#
_cell.length_a   1.000
_cell.length_b   1.000
_cell.length_c   1.000
_cell.angle_alpha   90.00
_cell.angle_beta   90.00
_cell.angle_gamma   90.00
#
_symmetry.space_group_name_H-M   'P 1'
#
loop_
_entity.id
_entity.type
_entity.pdbx_description
1 polymer ?
#
loop_
_entity_poly.entity_id
_entity_poly.type
_entity_poly.pdbx_seq_one_letter_code
_entity_poly.pdbx_strand_id
1 'polypeptide(L)'
;MTSTSLAPQPAGLRQASVSRFSAEYRTDTAFVANPRPRLSWVVATDSTDWQQTRAELRLTRAGAVESAVHEGPDSVLVEWPFGAIDAGEQVAVEVRVSGNDGGTTAWSAPLALAGGYLEGPWQAEAIGLPVLSRAEIPLGQPGQLRHEFTVGRAWPKPPSSPPRTVSTRPKSTARKWMTRF
;
A
#
# COMPACT_ATOMS: atom_id res chain seq x y z
N MET A 1 -42.78 -26.58 32.83
CA MET A 1 -42.63 -26.24 31.40
C MET A 1 -42.13 -24.81 31.33
N THR A 2 -40.82 -24.63 31.20
CA THR A 2 -40.17 -23.32 31.06
C THR A 2 -39.57 -23.28 29.66
N SER A 3 -40.21 -22.54 28.76
CA SER A 3 -39.73 -22.35 27.39
C SER A 3 -38.82 -21.13 27.38
N THR A 4 -37.51 -21.37 27.30
CA THR A 4 -36.51 -20.32 27.07
C THR A 4 -36.64 -19.87 25.62
N SER A 5 -37.20 -18.68 25.40
CA SER A 5 -37.18 -18.02 24.10
C SER A 5 -35.74 -17.60 23.78
N LEU A 6 -35.16 -18.22 22.75
CA LEU A 6 -33.88 -17.82 22.18
C LEU A 6 -34.13 -16.56 21.35
N ALA A 7 -33.68 -15.39 21.83
CA ALA A 7 -33.63 -14.21 21.00
C ALA A 7 -32.76 -14.51 19.75
N PRO A 8 -33.16 -14.10 18.54
CA PRO A 8 -32.30 -14.26 17.39
C PRO A 8 -31.02 -13.45 17.63
N GLN A 9 -29.89 -14.17 17.61
CA GLN A 9 -28.56 -13.58 17.51
C GLN A 9 -28.58 -12.59 16.33
N PRO A 10 -28.16 -11.32 16.48
CA PRO A 10 -28.09 -10.42 15.33
C PRO A 10 -27.15 -11.05 14.29
N ALA A 11 -27.65 -11.21 13.06
CA ALA A 11 -26.87 -11.70 11.94
C ALA A 11 -25.59 -10.86 11.82
N GLY A 12 -24.43 -11.51 11.86
CA GLY A 12 -23.14 -10.86 11.68
C GLY A 12 -23.19 -9.98 10.43
N LEU A 13 -22.76 -8.73 10.56
CA LEU A 13 -22.82 -7.75 9.49
C LEU A 13 -22.14 -8.31 8.23
N ARG A 14 -22.93 -8.51 7.16
CA ARG A 14 -22.48 -8.85 5.81
C ARG A 14 -21.78 -7.64 5.17
N GLN A 15 -20.72 -7.14 5.79
CA GLN A 15 -20.12 -5.87 5.40
C GLN A 15 -19.00 -6.09 4.39
N ALA A 16 -19.19 -5.52 3.20
CA ALA A 16 -18.14 -5.38 2.22
C ALA A 16 -17.00 -4.49 2.76
N SER A 17 -15.76 -4.85 2.44
CA SER A 17 -14.57 -4.09 2.82
C SER A 17 -13.53 -4.12 1.71
N VAL A 18 -12.75 -3.04 1.55
CA VAL A 18 -11.64 -3.02 0.59
C VAL A 18 -10.47 -3.80 1.19
N SER A 19 -10.18 -4.98 0.65
CA SER A 19 -9.14 -5.88 1.16
C SER A 19 -7.77 -5.65 0.52
N ARG A 20 -7.74 -5.06 -0.68
CA ARG A 20 -6.51 -4.68 -1.37
C ARG A 20 -6.74 -3.38 -2.15
N PHE A 21 -5.75 -2.49 -2.12
CA PHE A 21 -5.70 -1.29 -2.94
C PHE A 21 -4.27 -1.10 -3.45
N SER A 22 -4.10 -0.88 -4.75
CA SER A 22 -2.79 -0.77 -5.39
C SER A 22 -2.81 0.21 -6.56
N ALA A 23 -1.62 0.73 -6.87
CA ALA A 23 -1.37 1.55 -8.05
C ALA A 23 -0.48 0.78 -9.04
N GLU A 24 -0.91 0.71 -10.30
CA GLU A 24 -0.37 -0.21 -11.29
C GLU A 24 -0.31 -1.65 -10.72
N TYR A 25 0.67 -2.45 -11.17
CA TYR A 25 0.80 -3.85 -10.75
C TYR A 25 1.71 -4.04 -9.52
N ARG A 26 2.55 -3.06 -9.19
CA ARG A 26 3.55 -3.19 -8.11
C ARG A 26 2.93 -2.93 -6.74
N THR A 27 3.38 -3.68 -5.75
CA THR A 27 2.91 -3.57 -4.36
C THR A 27 4.05 -3.60 -3.34
N ASP A 28 5.28 -3.64 -3.82
CA ASP A 28 6.51 -3.74 -3.05
C ASP A 28 7.15 -2.37 -2.75
N THR A 29 6.58 -1.29 -3.28
CA THR A 29 7.12 0.07 -3.16
C THR A 29 6.01 1.12 -3.26
N ALA A 30 6.25 2.29 -2.67
CA ALA A 30 5.41 3.48 -2.87
C ALA A 30 5.73 4.21 -4.19
N PHE A 31 6.86 3.93 -4.82
CA PHE A 31 7.29 4.64 -6.02
C PHE A 31 6.49 4.22 -7.26
N VAL A 32 5.93 5.20 -7.97
CA VAL A 32 5.27 5.04 -9.27
C VAL A 32 6.09 5.72 -10.36
N ALA A 33 6.27 5.04 -11.48
CA ALA A 33 7.03 5.58 -12.63
C ALA A 33 6.17 6.43 -13.58
N ASN A 34 4.85 6.33 -13.46
CA ASN A 34 3.88 7.09 -14.24
C ASN A 34 3.30 8.21 -13.35
N PRO A 35 3.27 9.48 -13.79
CA PRO A 35 2.64 10.58 -13.06
C PRO A 35 1.13 10.37 -12.81
N ARG A 36 0.47 9.52 -13.59
CA ARG A 36 -0.94 9.17 -13.47
C ARG A 36 -1.09 7.65 -13.37
N PRO A 37 -0.72 7.04 -12.24
CA PRO A 37 -0.74 5.59 -12.10
C PRO A 37 -2.19 5.10 -12.00
N ARG A 38 -2.55 4.08 -12.77
CA ARG A 38 -3.90 3.49 -12.74
C ARG A 38 -4.13 2.76 -11.43
N LEU A 39 -5.36 2.78 -10.95
CA LEU A 39 -5.73 2.31 -9.62
C LEU A 39 -6.50 0.98 -9.70
N SER A 40 -6.19 0.05 -8.80
CA SER A 40 -6.92 -1.22 -8.70
C SER A 40 -7.28 -1.51 -7.24
N TRP A 41 -8.48 -2.02 -7.00
CA TRP A 41 -8.93 -2.42 -5.67
C TRP A 41 -9.68 -3.74 -5.71
N VAL A 42 -9.69 -4.42 -4.56
CA VAL A 42 -10.42 -5.67 -4.35
C VAL A 42 -11.33 -5.47 -3.15
N VAL A 43 -12.60 -5.84 -3.29
CA VAL A 43 -13.58 -5.85 -2.22
C VAL A 43 -13.76 -7.29 -1.72
N ALA A 44 -13.63 -7.49 -0.41
CA ALA A 44 -13.99 -8.73 0.27
C ALA A 44 -15.41 -8.61 0.81
N THR A 45 -16.24 -9.62 0.53
CA THR A 45 -17.64 -9.72 0.95
C THR A 45 -18.08 -11.18 0.94
N ASP A 46 -19.04 -11.53 1.78
CA ASP A 46 -19.65 -12.87 1.84
C ASP A 46 -20.93 -12.97 0.99
N SER A 47 -21.34 -11.89 0.31
CA SER A 47 -22.45 -11.90 -0.66
C SER A 47 -21.96 -12.38 -2.01
N THR A 48 -22.57 -13.46 -2.51
CA THR A 48 -22.20 -14.12 -3.77
C THR A 48 -22.66 -13.38 -5.02
N ASP A 49 -23.63 -12.49 -4.87
CA ASP A 49 -24.26 -11.67 -5.91
C ASP A 49 -23.83 -10.19 -5.83
N TRP A 50 -22.87 -9.89 -4.96
CA TRP A 50 -22.37 -8.54 -4.78
C TRP A 50 -21.64 -8.04 -6.02
N GLN A 51 -22.00 -6.85 -6.46
CA GLN A 51 -21.29 -6.13 -7.51
C GLN A 51 -21.11 -4.67 -7.11
N GLN A 52 -19.95 -4.11 -7.42
CA GLN A 52 -19.72 -2.68 -7.28
C GLN A 52 -20.64 -1.90 -8.24
N THR A 53 -21.16 -0.78 -7.76
CA THR A 53 -21.90 0.21 -8.58
C THR A 53 -21.13 1.51 -8.76
N ARG A 54 -20.29 1.89 -7.77
CA ARG A 54 -19.39 3.05 -7.84
C ARG A 54 -18.26 2.94 -6.83
N ALA A 55 -17.20 3.72 -7.04
CA ALA A 55 -16.13 3.93 -6.08
C ALA A 55 -15.89 5.42 -5.85
N GLU A 56 -15.69 5.82 -4.60
CA GLU A 56 -15.22 7.15 -4.25
C GLU A 56 -13.74 7.08 -3.91
N LEU A 57 -12.96 8.00 -4.47
CA LEU A 57 -11.52 8.11 -4.26
C LEU A 57 -11.21 9.44 -3.58
N ARG A 58 -10.26 9.40 -2.65
CA ARG A 58 -9.75 10.57 -1.95
C ARG A 58 -8.23 10.62 -2.07
N LEU A 59 -7.70 11.74 -2.57
CA LEU A 59 -6.27 12.04 -2.60
C LEU A 59 -5.95 13.05 -1.50
N THR A 60 -4.92 12.79 -0.71
CA THR A 60 -4.30 13.76 0.19
C THR A 60 -2.94 14.18 -0.36
N ARG A 61 -2.76 15.48 -0.59
CA ARG A 61 -1.57 16.12 -1.14
C ARG A 61 -1.21 17.33 -0.29
N ALA A 62 -0.03 17.34 0.32
CA ALA A 62 0.44 18.44 1.17
C ALA A 62 -0.59 18.92 2.23
N GLY A 63 -1.41 18.00 2.76
CA GLY A 63 -2.48 18.29 3.72
C GLY A 63 -3.81 18.76 3.10
N ALA A 64 -3.84 19.07 1.80
CA ALA A 64 -5.07 19.30 1.05
C ALA A 64 -5.70 17.97 0.61
N VAL A 65 -7.02 17.96 0.48
CA VAL A 65 -7.81 16.78 0.10
C VAL A 65 -8.57 17.06 -1.19
N GLU A 66 -8.40 16.17 -2.18
CA GLU A 66 -9.15 16.14 -3.43
C GLU A 66 -10.00 14.86 -3.47
N SER A 67 -11.20 14.93 -4.03
CA SER A 67 -12.11 13.77 -4.13
C SER A 67 -12.57 13.57 -5.56
N ALA A 68 -12.72 12.31 -5.95
CA ALA A 68 -13.23 11.91 -7.26
C ALA A 68 -14.20 10.73 -7.11
N VAL A 69 -15.10 10.58 -8.08
CA VAL A 69 -16.02 9.45 -8.15
C VAL A 69 -15.78 8.70 -9.46
N HIS A 70 -15.68 7.38 -9.36
CA HIS A 70 -15.69 6.46 -10.48
C HIS A 70 -17.03 5.73 -10.49
N GLU A 71 -17.83 5.96 -11.53
CA GLU A 71 -19.10 5.28 -11.72
C GLU A 71 -18.90 3.96 -12.47
N GLY A 72 -19.63 2.92 -12.05
CA GLY A 72 -19.63 1.62 -12.70
C GLY A 72 -18.89 0.53 -11.93
N PRO A 73 -18.83 -0.67 -12.55
CA PRO A 73 -18.33 -1.88 -11.89
C PRO A 73 -16.81 -2.04 -11.94
N ASP A 74 -16.10 -1.20 -12.71
CA ASP A 74 -14.68 -1.36 -12.93
C ASP A 74 -13.88 -1.09 -11.65
N SER A 75 -12.87 -1.93 -11.41
CA SER A 75 -12.04 -1.89 -10.19
C SER A 75 -10.59 -2.28 -10.46
N VAL A 76 -10.23 -2.48 -11.73
CA VAL A 76 -8.89 -2.91 -12.16
C VAL A 76 -8.37 -1.89 -13.15
N LEU A 77 -7.21 -1.31 -12.82
CA LEU A 77 -6.52 -0.32 -13.64
C LEU A 77 -7.42 0.83 -14.09
N VAL A 78 -8.28 1.29 -13.18
CA VAL A 78 -9.10 2.47 -13.37
C VAL A 78 -8.19 3.68 -13.52
N GLU A 79 -8.49 4.52 -14.50
CA GLU A 79 -7.70 5.71 -14.81
C GLU A 79 -7.59 6.66 -13.62
N TRP A 80 -6.42 7.26 -13.48
CA TRP A 80 -6.12 8.20 -12.41
C TRP A 80 -6.98 9.48 -12.55
N PRO A 81 -7.85 9.81 -11.58
CA PRO A 81 -8.82 10.89 -11.75
C PRO A 81 -8.34 12.26 -11.23
N PHE A 82 -7.13 12.36 -10.70
CA PHE A 82 -6.59 13.59 -10.11
C PHE A 82 -5.53 14.26 -11.00
N GLY A 83 -5.00 15.40 -10.53
CA GLY A 83 -3.79 15.98 -11.11
C GLY A 83 -2.62 14.99 -11.10
N ALA A 84 -1.68 15.14 -12.05
CA ALA A 84 -0.48 14.30 -12.08
C ALA A 84 0.31 14.41 -10.77
N ILE A 85 0.96 13.32 -10.36
CA ILE A 85 1.91 13.29 -9.25
C ILE A 85 3.25 13.76 -9.79
N ASP A 86 3.85 14.80 -9.21
CA ASP A 86 5.14 15.33 -9.66
C ASP A 86 6.32 14.43 -9.24
N ALA A 87 7.50 14.62 -9.85
CA ALA A 87 8.69 13.84 -9.49
C ALA A 87 9.09 14.10 -8.02
N GLY A 88 9.26 13.02 -7.25
CA GLY A 88 9.55 13.09 -5.82
C GLY A 88 8.38 13.56 -4.95
N GLU A 89 7.24 13.97 -5.53
CA GLU A 89 6.04 14.30 -4.78
C GLU A 89 5.53 13.06 -4.05
N GLN A 90 5.03 13.25 -2.82
CA GLN A 90 4.37 12.21 -2.04
C GLN A 90 2.89 12.54 -1.84
N VAL A 91 2.04 11.57 -2.12
CA VAL A 91 0.59 11.64 -1.96
C VAL A 91 0.05 10.39 -1.26
N ALA A 92 -1.16 10.46 -0.71
CA ALA A 92 -1.86 9.30 -0.18
C ALA A 92 -3.25 9.19 -0.80
N VAL A 93 -3.62 8.01 -1.28
CA VAL A 93 -4.94 7.74 -1.88
C VAL A 93 -5.72 6.78 -1.01
N GLU A 94 -7.02 6.99 -0.86
CA GLU A 94 -7.95 6.05 -0.26
C GLU A 94 -9.12 5.80 -1.20
N VAL A 95 -9.72 4.62 -1.10
CA VAL A 95 -10.93 4.26 -1.86
C VAL A 95 -11.99 3.69 -0.92
N ARG A 96 -13.26 4.00 -1.18
CA ARG A 96 -14.40 3.26 -0.64
C ARG A 96 -15.36 2.92 -1.77
N VAL A 97 -16.11 1.85 -1.61
CA VAL A 97 -16.86 1.25 -2.70
C VAL A 97 -18.32 1.08 -2.29
N SER A 98 -19.25 1.42 -3.19
CA SER A 98 -20.67 1.12 -3.02
C SER A 98 -21.06 -0.10 -3.86
N GLY A 99 -21.86 -0.98 -3.26
CA GLY A 99 -22.39 -2.18 -3.92
C GLY A 99 -23.79 -1.99 -4.49
N ASN A 100 -24.27 -3.02 -5.21
CA ASN A 100 -25.66 -3.16 -5.65
C ASN A 100 -26.65 -3.45 -4.52
N ASP A 101 -26.14 -3.78 -3.33
CA ASP A 101 -26.89 -3.95 -2.08
C ASP A 101 -27.22 -2.61 -1.38
N GLY A 102 -26.80 -1.48 -1.96
CA GLY A 102 -26.94 -0.14 -1.38
C GLY A 102 -25.94 0.15 -0.23
N GLY A 103 -25.12 -0.83 0.14
CA GLY A 103 -24.06 -0.68 1.13
C GLY A 103 -22.88 0.10 0.59
N THR A 104 -22.13 0.75 1.48
CA THR A 104 -20.86 1.39 1.15
C THR A 104 -19.80 0.95 2.16
N THR A 105 -18.63 0.56 1.69
CA THR A 105 -17.53 0.14 2.56
C THR A 105 -17.03 1.32 3.40
N ALA A 106 -16.31 1.02 4.49
CA ALA A 106 -15.39 1.99 5.05
C ALA A 106 -14.32 2.37 4.01
N TRP A 107 -13.65 3.51 4.22
CA TRP A 107 -12.44 3.84 3.48
C TRP A 107 -11.37 2.77 3.68
N SER A 108 -10.62 2.48 2.62
CA SER A 108 -9.44 1.62 2.66
C SER A 108 -8.38 2.20 3.61
N ALA A 109 -7.37 1.39 3.93
CA ALA A 109 -6.11 1.97 4.41
C ALA A 109 -5.53 2.93 3.33
N PRO A 110 -4.84 4.02 3.72
CA PRO A 110 -4.18 4.90 2.76
C PRO A 110 -3.10 4.19 1.98
N LEU A 111 -3.15 4.32 0.65
CA LEU A 111 -2.10 3.93 -0.28
C LEU A 111 -1.15 5.10 -0.49
N ALA A 112 0.04 5.02 0.11
CA ALA A 112 1.09 6.02 -0.09
C ALA A 112 1.76 5.83 -1.46
N LEU A 113 1.85 6.91 -2.24
CA LEU A 113 2.49 6.94 -3.55
C LEU A 113 3.52 8.06 -3.61
N ALA A 114 4.60 7.83 -4.34
CA ALA A 114 5.63 8.81 -4.63
C ALA A 114 6.03 8.80 -6.10
N GLY A 115 6.19 9.98 -6.71
CA GLY A 115 6.69 10.10 -8.08
C GLY A 115 8.13 9.60 -8.20
N GLY A 116 8.30 8.34 -8.58
CA GLY A 116 9.58 7.63 -8.65
C GLY A 116 10.29 7.80 -9.99
N TYR A 117 10.19 8.99 -10.58
CA TYR A 117 10.76 9.32 -11.88
C TYR A 117 11.48 10.68 -11.82
N LEU A 118 12.14 11.05 -12.91
CA LEU A 118 12.81 12.34 -13.06
C LEU A 118 12.07 13.21 -14.07
N GLU A 119 11.96 14.51 -13.81
CA GLU A 119 11.40 15.49 -14.77
C GLU A 119 12.30 15.71 -16.00
N GLY A 120 13.56 15.27 -15.92
CA GLY A 120 14.55 15.39 -16.98
C GLY A 120 15.44 14.15 -17.08
N PRO A 121 16.48 14.19 -17.92
CA PRO A 121 17.42 13.08 -18.03
C PRO A 121 18.13 12.87 -16.71
N TRP A 122 18.48 11.61 -16.44
CA TRP A 122 19.43 11.29 -15.39
C TRP A 122 20.74 12.05 -15.63
N GLN A 123 21.20 12.81 -14.63
CA GLN A 123 22.34 13.71 -14.78
C GLN A 123 23.68 13.09 -14.36
N ALA A 124 23.66 11.97 -13.62
CA ALA A 124 24.91 11.36 -13.18
C ALA A 124 25.53 10.51 -14.29
N GLU A 125 26.85 10.57 -14.41
CA GLU A 125 27.59 9.77 -15.38
C GLU A 125 27.66 8.30 -14.95
N ALA A 126 27.75 7.40 -15.93
CA ALA A 126 28.07 6.00 -15.66
C ALA A 126 29.54 5.92 -15.20
N ILE A 127 29.76 5.51 -13.96
CA ILE A 127 31.10 5.31 -13.39
C ILE A 127 31.46 3.82 -13.38
N GLY A 128 32.76 3.54 -13.50
CA GLY A 128 33.31 2.19 -13.46
C GLY A 128 34.60 2.15 -12.65
N LEU A 129 35.06 0.94 -12.33
CA LEU A 129 36.38 0.76 -11.76
C LEU A 129 37.45 1.23 -12.77
N PRO A 130 38.57 1.80 -12.31
CA PRO A 130 39.68 2.13 -13.19
C PRO A 130 40.18 0.87 -13.90
N VAL A 131 40.41 0.97 -15.21
CA VAL A 131 41.00 -0.12 -16.00
C VAL A 131 42.48 -0.23 -15.65
N LEU A 132 42.86 -1.25 -14.88
CA LEU A 132 44.25 -1.49 -14.49
C LEU A 132 45.10 -1.95 -15.69
N SER A 133 44.51 -2.73 -16.60
CA SER A 133 45.02 -3.03 -17.94
C SER A 133 43.89 -3.69 -18.77
N ARG A 134 43.92 -3.58 -20.11
CA ARG A 134 42.91 -4.20 -21.01
C ARG A 134 42.87 -5.74 -20.89
N ALA A 135 43.90 -6.35 -20.29
CA ALA A 135 44.09 -7.79 -20.20
C ALA A 135 43.64 -8.41 -18.86
N GLU A 136 43.31 -7.62 -17.83
CA GLU A 136 43.22 -8.13 -16.45
C GLU A 136 42.05 -7.57 -15.63
N ILE A 137 40.91 -7.25 -16.24
CA ILE A 137 39.67 -7.15 -15.45
C ILE A 137 38.96 -8.49 -15.57
N PRO A 138 39.03 -9.39 -14.57
CA PRO A 138 38.21 -10.58 -14.57
C PRO A 138 36.74 -10.17 -14.59
N LEU A 139 36.00 -10.67 -15.59
CA LEU A 139 34.56 -10.48 -15.66
C LEU A 139 33.94 -10.96 -14.33
N GLY A 140 33.18 -10.08 -13.67
CA GLY A 140 32.42 -10.43 -12.47
C GLY A 140 33.13 -10.23 -11.13
N GLN A 141 34.32 -9.61 -11.07
CA GLN A 141 34.86 -9.15 -9.78
C GLN A 141 34.06 -7.96 -9.22
N PRO A 142 33.49 -8.05 -8.00
CA PRO A 142 32.79 -6.92 -7.37
C PRO A 142 33.74 -5.75 -7.08
N GLY A 143 33.30 -4.54 -7.37
CA GLY A 143 34.00 -3.29 -7.03
C GLY A 143 33.39 -2.58 -5.83
N GLN A 144 34.21 -1.82 -5.09
CA GLN A 144 33.72 -0.89 -4.06
C GLN A 144 33.83 0.55 -4.56
N LEU A 145 32.71 1.26 -4.55
CA LEU A 145 32.62 2.69 -4.87
C LEU A 145 32.18 3.44 -3.60
N ARG A 146 32.82 4.58 -3.30
CA ARG A 146 32.45 5.44 -2.18
C ARG A 146 32.38 6.89 -2.62
N HIS A 147 31.40 7.61 -2.09
CA HIS A 147 31.28 9.05 -2.23
C HIS A 147 30.79 9.63 -0.91
N GLU A 148 31.36 10.76 -0.49
CA GLU A 148 31.01 11.46 0.74
C GLU A 148 30.37 12.80 0.34
N PHE A 149 29.25 13.14 0.97
CA PHE A 149 28.56 14.40 0.74
C PHE A 149 28.09 14.99 2.06
N THR A 150 27.92 16.31 2.08
CA THR A 150 27.40 17.04 3.25
C THR A 150 25.95 17.43 2.99
N VAL A 151 25.07 17.20 3.96
CA VAL A 151 23.67 17.63 3.88
C VAL A 151 23.53 18.98 4.58
N GLY A 152 23.19 20.02 3.82
CA GLY A 152 23.14 21.42 4.30
C GLY A 152 22.03 21.74 5.30
N ARG A 153 21.12 20.80 5.59
CA ARG A 153 20.08 20.95 6.61
C ARG A 153 19.75 19.60 7.24
N ALA A 154 19.60 19.57 8.57
CA ALA A 154 19.16 18.35 9.24
C ALA A 154 17.78 17.92 8.71
N TRP A 155 17.65 16.64 8.35
CA TRP A 155 16.37 16.03 8.03
C TRP A 155 15.42 16.23 9.22
N PRO A 156 14.21 16.80 9.03
CA PRO A 156 13.27 16.95 10.14
C PRO A 156 12.96 15.57 10.71
N LYS A 157 13.17 15.42 12.02
CA LYS A 157 12.93 14.16 12.72
C LYS A 157 11.45 13.77 12.49
N PRO A 158 11.14 12.58 11.94
CA PRO A 158 9.75 12.17 11.82
C PRO A 158 9.10 12.17 13.21
N PRO A 159 7.78 12.42 13.31
CA PRO A 159 7.08 12.33 14.58
C PRO A 159 7.38 10.97 15.22
N SER A 160 7.72 10.98 16.51
CA SER A 160 8.03 9.76 17.25
C SER A 160 6.87 8.79 17.08
N SER A 161 7.15 7.58 16.58
CA SER A 161 6.17 6.50 16.62
C SER A 161 5.69 6.33 18.06
N PRO A 162 4.38 6.17 18.32
CA PRO A 162 3.92 5.80 19.64
C PRO A 162 4.65 4.53 20.09
N PRO A 163 4.97 4.38 21.38
CA PRO A 163 5.69 3.22 21.88
C PRO A 163 4.97 1.95 21.41
N ARG A 164 5.71 1.06 20.74
CA ARG A 164 5.22 -0.27 20.41
C ARG A 164 4.84 -0.97 21.72
N THR A 165 3.56 -1.14 21.96
CA THR A 165 3.09 -2.01 23.04
C THR A 165 3.46 -3.44 22.66
N VAL A 166 4.59 -3.92 23.19
CA VAL A 166 4.95 -5.33 23.10
C VAL A 166 3.96 -6.09 23.97
N SER A 167 2.98 -6.73 23.34
CA SER A 167 2.14 -7.73 23.99
C SER A 167 3.03 -8.93 24.32
N THR A 168 3.46 -9.02 25.58
CA THR A 168 4.13 -10.21 26.10
C THR A 168 3.10 -11.33 26.17
N ARG A 169 3.09 -12.23 25.18
CA ARG A 169 2.39 -13.51 25.33
C ARG A 169 3.04 -14.27 26.49
N PRO A 170 2.28 -14.77 27.47
CA PRO A 170 2.83 -15.67 28.48
C PRO A 170 3.33 -16.94 27.81
N LYS A 171 4.50 -17.44 28.25
CA LYS A 171 5.08 -18.70 27.78
C LYS A 171 4.08 -19.84 28.00
N SER A 172 3.66 -20.48 26.91
CA SER A 172 2.91 -21.73 26.95
C SER A 172 3.76 -22.78 27.67
N THR A 173 3.25 -23.31 28.79
CA THR A 173 3.87 -24.46 29.45
C THR A 173 3.46 -25.70 28.66
N ALA A 174 4.40 -26.30 27.93
CA ALA A 174 4.18 -27.54 27.23
C ALA A 174 3.77 -28.64 28.22
N ARG A 175 2.53 -29.11 28.14
CA ARG A 175 2.10 -30.33 28.83
C ARG A 175 2.72 -31.52 28.09
N LYS A 176 3.61 -32.22 28.79
CA LYS A 176 4.19 -33.50 28.39
C LYS A 176 3.05 -34.52 28.30
N TRP A 177 2.69 -34.98 27.11
CA TRP A 177 1.84 -36.16 26.94
C TRP A 177 2.74 -37.39 27.02
N MET A 178 2.46 -38.25 28.00
CA MET A 178 3.07 -39.57 28.17
C MET A 178 2.22 -40.55 27.39
N THR A 179 2.69 -41.03 26.24
CA THR A 179 2.05 -42.12 25.52
C THR A 179 2.42 -43.43 26.23
N ARG A 180 1.43 -44.08 26.84
CA ARG A 180 1.45 -45.54 27.05
C ARG A 180 0.64 -46.14 25.91
N PHE A 181 1.29 -46.92 25.08
CA PHE A 181 0.96 -48.29 24.63
C PHE A 181 1.80 -48.59 23.39
#